data_AF-A0A953JE42-F1
#
_entry.id   AF-A0A953JE42-F1
#
_cell.length_a   1.000
_cell.length_b   1.000
_cell.length_c   1.000
_cell.angle_alpha   90.00
_cell.angle_beta   90.00
_cell.angle_gamma   90.00
#
_symmetry.space_group_name_H-M   'P 1'
#
loop_
_entity.id
_entity.type
_entity.pdbx_description
1 polymer ?
#
loop_
_entity_poly.entity_id
_entity_poly.type
_entity_poly.pdbx_seq_one_letter_code
_entity_poly.pdbx_strand_id
1 'polypeptide(L)'
;MPYLDQFLRIVVKHGGSDLHIAEGQPPKMRMHGDIMPIRADPVGHEEATRMLSEVCGPHNWELFHQRGDLDFAYEMDEHSRFRTNYFK
;
A
#
# COMPACT_ATOMS: atom_id res chain seq x y z
N MET A 1 0.19 -14.27 -3.51
CA MET A 1 0.51 -13.20 -2.55
C MET A 1 0.64 -11.91 -3.33
N PRO A 2 -0.18 -10.89 -3.05
CA PRO A 2 -0.05 -9.58 -3.67
C PRO A 2 1.36 -9.00 -3.54
N TYR A 3 1.79 -8.21 -4.53
CA TYR A 3 3.12 -7.61 -4.55
C TYR A 3 3.32 -6.62 -3.40
N LEU A 4 2.25 -5.95 -2.94
CA LEU A 4 2.29 -5.00 -1.82
C LEU A 4 2.76 -5.66 -0.50
N ASP A 5 2.46 -6.96 -0.31
CA ASP A 5 2.73 -7.68 0.94
C ASP A 5 4.21 -7.70 1.31
N GLN A 6 5.12 -7.61 0.34
CA GLN A 6 6.55 -7.54 0.63
C GLN A 6 6.91 -6.30 1.47
N PHE A 7 6.22 -5.18 1.23
CA PHE A 7 6.43 -3.93 1.96
C PHE A 7 5.67 -3.95 3.29
N LEU A 8 4.44 -4.48 3.32
CA LEU A 8 3.67 -4.64 4.55
C LEU A 8 4.39 -5.55 5.55
N ARG A 9 5.02 -6.64 5.10
CA ARG A 9 5.85 -7.50 5.96
C ARG A 9 7.04 -6.75 6.56
N ILE A 10 7.65 -5.82 5.82
CA ILE A 10 8.73 -4.96 6.35
C ILE A 10 8.17 -4.02 7.41
N VAL A 11 7.03 -3.38 7.16
CA VAL A 11 6.36 -2.50 8.12
C VAL A 11 6.08 -3.25 9.43
N VAL A 12 5.46 -4.43 9.36
CA VAL A 12 5.19 -5.27 10.55
C VAL A 12 6.48 -5.67 11.26
N LYS A 13 7.48 -6.16 10.51
CA LYS A 13 8.76 -6.61 11.06
C LYS A 13 9.50 -5.51 11.81
N HIS A 14 9.40 -4.26 11.35
CA HIS A 14 10.06 -3.11 11.95
C HIS A 14 9.17 -2.34 12.94
N GLY A 15 7.96 -2.83 13.24
CA GLY A 15 7.03 -2.15 14.15
C GLY A 15 6.53 -0.80 13.61
N GLY A 16 6.48 -0.65 12.29
CA GLY A 16 5.91 0.52 11.63
C GLY A 16 4.38 0.56 11.72
N SER A 17 3.81 1.76 11.68
CA SER A 17 2.37 1.99 11.78
C SER A 17 1.68 2.09 10.42
N ASP A 18 2.38 2.60 9.40
CA ASP A 18 1.80 2.93 8.10
C ASP A 18 2.75 2.54 6.96
N LEU A 19 2.16 2.17 5.82
CA LEU A 19 2.85 2.07 4.53
C LEU A 19 2.33 3.18 3.61
N HIS A 20 3.24 3.99 3.09
CA HIS A 20 2.95 5.05 2.12
C HIS A 20 3.51 4.66 0.75
N ILE A 21 2.62 4.57 -0.23
CA ILE A 21 2.94 4.34 -1.64
C ILE A 21 2.46 5.55 -2.43
N ALA A 22 3.35 6.15 -3.22
CA ALA A 22 3.03 7.22 -4.15
C ALA A 22 3.87 7.06 -5.41
N GLU A 23 3.26 7.28 -6.57
CA GLU A 23 3.96 7.22 -7.85
C GLU A 23 5.09 8.27 -7.90
N GLY A 24 6.25 7.88 -8.44
CA GLY A 24 7.43 8.73 -8.51
C GLY A 24 8.11 8.97 -7.16
N GLN A 25 7.69 8.30 -6.09
CA GLN A 25 8.31 8.36 -4.77
C GLN A 25 8.75 6.97 -4.31
N PRO A 26 9.81 6.87 -3.49
CA PRO A 26 10.15 5.60 -2.86
C PRO A 26 9.01 5.15 -1.94
N PRO A 27 8.78 3.84 -1.78
CA PRO A 27 7.84 3.33 -0.79
C PRO A 27 8.39 3.67 0.61
N LYS A 28 7.54 4.20 1.48
CA LYS A 28 7.95 4.69 2.81
C LYS A 28 7.11 4.01 3.89
N MET A 29 7.70 3.77 5.05
CA MET A 29 6.97 3.37 6.24
C MET A 29 7.00 4.48 7.28
N ARG A 30 5.96 4.57 8.10
CA ARG A 30 6.02 5.34 9.34
C ARG A 30 6.50 4.44 10.47
N MET A 31 7.54 4.84 11.18
CA MET A 31 8.07 4.12 12.34
C MET A 31 8.37 5.12 13.44
N HIS A 32 7.77 4.93 14.62
CA HIS A 32 7.90 5.84 15.77
C HIS A 32 7.61 7.33 15.46
N GLY A 33 6.71 7.59 14.51
CA GLY A 33 6.32 8.94 14.08
C GLY A 33 7.05 9.43 12.83
N ASP A 34 8.25 8.92 12.55
CA ASP A 34 9.08 9.33 11.42
C ASP A 34 8.72 8.57 10.15
N ILE A 35 8.78 9.25 9.00
CA ILE A 35 8.58 8.65 7.68
C ILE A 35 9.94 8.30 7.08
N MET A 36 10.18 7.01 6.85
CA MET A 36 11.45 6.51 6.33
C MET A 36 11.25 5.69 5.05
N PRO A 37 12.14 5.81 4.05
CA PRO A 37 12.07 4.99 2.84
C PRO A 37 12.40 3.52 3.15
N ILE A 38 11.67 2.59 2.53
CA ILE A 38 11.93 1.14 2.60
C ILE A 38 13.02 0.75 1.58
N ARG A 39 13.02 1.40 0.41
CA ARG A 39 14.08 1.32 -0.61
C ARG A 39 14.31 2.69 -1.22
N ALA A 40 15.40 2.87 -1.98
CA ALA A 40 15.70 4.12 -2.66
C ALA A 40 14.90 4.31 -3.97
N ASP A 41 14.66 3.22 -4.69
CA ASP A 41 14.02 3.30 -6.00
C ASP A 41 12.55 3.73 -5.91
N PRO A 42 12.13 4.73 -6.72
CA PRO A 42 10.75 5.16 -6.79
C PRO A 42 9.80 4.04 -7.21
N VAL A 43 8.53 4.15 -6.78
CA VAL A 43 7.44 3.33 -7.30
C VAL A 43 7.01 3.90 -8.64
N GLY A 44 7.08 3.09 -9.70
CA GLY A 44 6.59 3.47 -11.03
C GLY A 44 5.08 3.32 -11.17
N HIS A 45 4.51 3.90 -12.23
CA HIS A 45 3.06 3.83 -12.51
C HIS A 45 2.52 2.39 -12.56
N GLU A 46 3.21 1.50 -13.28
CA GLU A 46 2.80 0.10 -13.43
C GLU A 46 2.89 -0.66 -12.10
N GLU A 47 3.93 -0.40 -11.30
CA GLU A 47 4.11 -1.02 -9.99
C GLU A 47 3.04 -0.57 -9.01
N ALA A 48 2.73 0.73 -8.97
CA ALA A 48 1.63 1.28 -8.17
C ALA A 48 0.30 0.66 -8.60
N THR A 49 -0.02 0.70 -9.89
CA THR A 49 -1.26 0.14 -10.45
C THR A 49 -1.43 -1.34 -10.10
N ARG A 50 -0.35 -2.13 -10.23
CA ARG A 50 -0.33 -3.53 -9.83
C ARG A 50 -0.65 -3.70 -8.34
N MET A 51 0.05 -2.99 -7.47
CA MET A 51 -0.18 -3.08 -6.02
C MET A 51 -1.62 -2.72 -5.66
N LEU A 52 -2.13 -1.60 -6.20
CA LEU A 52 -3.46 -1.11 -5.84
C LEU A 52 -4.55 -2.07 -6.32
N SER A 53 -4.48 -2.52 -7.58
CA SER A 53 -5.47 -3.42 -8.19
C SER A 53 -5.48 -4.81 -7.56
N GLU A 54 -4.32 -5.40 -7.25
CA GLU A 54 -4.24 -6.72 -6.59
C GLU A 54 -4.87 -6.69 -5.19
N VAL A 55 -4.70 -5.60 -4.44
CA VAL A 55 -5.10 -5.50 -3.03
C VAL A 55 -6.59 -5.16 -2.87
N CYS A 56 -7.13 -4.28 -3.71
CA CYS A 56 -8.56 -3.92 -3.63
C CYS A 56 -9.48 -4.91 -4.37
N GLY A 57 -8.95 -5.64 -5.36
CA GLY A 57 -9.71 -6.54 -6.22
C GLY A 57 -10.55 -5.82 -7.28
N PRO A 58 -11.12 -6.56 -8.25
CA PRO A 58 -11.70 -5.96 -9.46
C PRO A 58 -12.83 -4.97 -9.20
N HIS A 59 -13.75 -5.31 -8.29
CA HIS A 59 -14.92 -4.47 -7.99
C HIS A 59 -14.51 -3.12 -7.39
N ASN A 60 -13.63 -3.14 -6.38
CA ASN A 60 -13.18 -1.91 -5.74
C ASN A 60 -12.26 -1.11 -6.66
N TRP A 61 -11.51 -1.77 -7.54
CA TRP A 61 -10.68 -1.12 -8.54
C TRP A 61 -11.52 -0.28 -9.52
N GLU A 62 -12.65 -0.84 -9.99
CA GLU A 62 -13.62 -0.10 -10.80
C GLU A 62 -14.20 1.10 -10.05
N LEU A 63 -14.58 0.92 -8.77
CA LEU A 63 -15.09 2.01 -7.93
C LEU A 63 -14.06 3.13 -7.76
N PHE A 64 -12.80 2.77 -7.48
CA PHE A 64 -11.70 3.74 -7.38
C PHE A 64 -11.50 4.49 -8.70
N HIS A 65 -11.59 3.80 -9.84
CA HIS A 65 -11.49 4.45 -11.14
C HIS A 65 -12.61 5.47 -11.38
N GLN A 66 -13.83 5.18 -10.94
CA GLN A 66 -15.00 6.05 -11.10
C GLN A 66 -15.00 7.23 -10.13
N ARG A 67 -14.61 7.02 -8.87
CA ARG A 67 -14.75 8.00 -7.79
C ARG A 67 -13.48 8.80 -7.52
N GLY A 68 -12.32 8.20 -7.74
CA GLY A 68 -11.01 8.78 -7.44
C GLY A 68 -10.53 8.53 -6.01
N ASP A 69 -11.36 7.95 -5.15
CA ASP A 69 -11.03 7.55 -3.78
C ASP A 69 -11.59 6.17 -3.45
N LEU A 70 -10.97 5.52 -2.46
CA LEU A 70 -11.43 4.23 -1.94
C LEU A 70 -10.91 4.03 -0.51
N ASP A 71 -11.79 3.63 0.41
CA ASP A 71 -11.45 3.22 1.77
C ASP A 71 -11.94 1.79 1.99
N PHE A 72 -11.06 0.88 2.40
CA PHE A 72 -11.40 -0.51 2.69
C PHE A 72 -10.43 -1.13 3.69
N ALA A 73 -10.74 -2.33 4.17
CA ALA A 73 -9.81 -3.11 4.98
C ALA A 73 -9.17 -4.20 4.12
N TYR A 74 -7.85 -4.34 4.22
CA TYR A 74 -7.08 -5.39 3.59
C TYR A 74 -6.52 -6.35 4.65
N GLU A 75 -6.74 -7.64 4.48
CA GLU A 75 -6.19 -8.69 5.35
C GLU A 75 -5.05 -9.37 4.61
N MET A 76 -3.81 -9.20 5.12
CA MET A 76 -2.63 -9.83 4.55
C MET A 76 -2.49 -11.28 5.04
N ASP A 77 -2.79 -11.50 6.33
CA ASP A 77 -2.81 -12.81 6.99
C ASP A 77 -3.68 -12.76 8.27
N GLU A 78 -3.78 -13.89 8.98
CA GLU A 78 -4.59 -14.06 10.21
C GLU A 78 -4.22 -13.09 11.34
N HIS A 79 -3.06 -12.45 11.28
CA HIS A 79 -2.55 -11.55 12.31
C HIS A 79 -2.46 -10.09 11.85
N SER A 80 -2.57 -9.83 10.54
CA SER A 80 -2.23 -8.54 9.94
C SER A 80 -3.37 -8.04 9.07
N ARG A 81 -4.14 -7.08 9.62
CA ARG A 81 -5.19 -6.36 8.91
C ARG A 81 -4.89 -4.87 8.87
N PHE A 82 -4.96 -4.30 7.68
CA PHE A 82 -4.65 -2.90 7.39
C PHE A 82 -5.90 -2.16 6.95
N ARG A 83 -6.05 -0.90 7.37
CA ARG A 83 -6.96 0.03 6.71
C ARG A 83 -6.22 0.61 5.51
N THR A 84 -6.80 0.46 4.34
CA THR A 84 -6.21 0.90 3.07
C THR A 84 -7.03 2.04 2.51
N ASN A 85 -6.33 3.06 2.03
CA ASN A 85 -6.93 4.27 1.51
C ASN A 85 -6.21 4.71 0.24
N TYR A 86 -6.97 4.81 -0.86
CA TYR A 86 -6.45 5.22 -2.17
C TYR A 86 -6.98 6.59 -2.54
N PHE A 87 -6.13 7.35 -3.24
CA PHE A 87 -6.44 8.65 -3.81
C PHE A 87 -5.77 8.79 -5.18
N LYS A 88 -6.40 9.55 -6.08
CA LYS A 88 -5.82 9.99 -7.34
C LYS A 88 -5.23 11.39 -7.24
#